data_AF-A0ABD6XJW2-F1
#
_entry.id   AF-A0ABD6XJW2-F1
#
_cell.length_a   1.000
_cell.length_b   1.000
_cell.length_c   1.000
_cell.angle_alpha   90.00
_cell.angle_beta   90.00
_cell.angle_gamma   90.00
#
_symmetry.space_group_name_H-M   'P 1'
#
loop_
_entity.id
_entity.type
_entity.pdbx_description
1 polymer ?
#
loop_
_entity_poly.entity_id
_entity_poly.type
_entity_poly.pdbx_seq_one_letter_code
_entity_poly.pdbx_strand_id
1 'polypeptide(L)'
;MKVVTSHPALVQGSAEACPPRSGTEAQGLTGIARRAFTLLHRYRANVLLVCLAIAAFALPHLAGATDLLASQKQDAKDTFGHGSTVEWGLYIGEVILSVAAYIKVRNPMILVGGIPFLIVITKVFFSLAG
;
A
#
# COMPACT_ATOMS: atom_id res chain seq x y z
N MET A 1 2.03 67.91 29.08
CA MET A 1 2.42 67.53 27.69
C MET A 1 2.48 66.00 27.64
N LYS A 2 2.06 65.38 26.53
CA LYS A 2 2.01 63.94 26.19
C LYS A 2 3.08 63.07 26.90
N VAL A 3 2.89 61.77 27.17
CA VAL A 3 2.94 60.68 26.17
C VAL A 3 2.51 59.32 26.78
N VAL A 4 1.48 58.75 26.18
CA VAL A 4 1.18 57.36 25.74
C VAL A 4 2.21 56.20 25.97
N THR A 5 1.65 54.99 26.21
CA THR A 5 2.15 53.58 26.06
C THR A 5 3.21 53.08 27.05
N SER A 6 3.16 51.86 27.63
CA SER A 6 2.75 50.55 27.09
C SER A 6 2.40 49.57 28.23
N HIS A 7 1.48 48.62 27.99
CA HIS A 7 1.30 47.37 28.75
C HIS A 7 2.61 46.52 28.77
N PRO A 8 2.76 45.41 29.54
CA PRO A 8 1.77 44.67 30.35
C PRO A 8 2.27 44.24 31.75
N ALA A 9 1.35 43.87 32.65
CA ALA A 9 1.55 42.77 33.60
C ALA A 9 0.24 42.55 34.37
N LEU A 10 -0.46 41.47 34.05
CA LEU A 10 -1.61 41.00 34.79
C LEU A 10 -1.09 40.37 36.10
N VAL A 11 -0.96 41.21 37.12
CA VAL A 11 -0.54 40.84 38.47
C VAL A 11 -1.77 40.37 39.26
N GLN A 12 -1.76 39.07 39.54
CA GLN A 12 -2.04 38.48 40.86
C GLN A 12 -3.30 38.90 41.64
N GLY A 13 -4.26 37.98 41.67
CA GLY A 13 -5.02 37.64 42.89
C GLY A 13 -6.25 38.50 43.20
N SER A 14 -7.43 37.92 43.08
CA SER A 14 -8.30 37.61 44.23
C SER A 14 -9.70 37.19 43.75
N ALA A 15 -10.08 35.98 44.15
CA ALA A 15 -11.45 35.50 44.37
C ALA A 15 -12.50 35.68 43.24
N GLU A 16 -12.53 34.76 42.28
CA GLU A 16 -13.83 34.30 41.77
C GLU A 16 -14.29 33.11 42.60
N ALA A 17 -15.41 33.33 43.30
CA ALA A 17 -15.99 32.46 44.29
C ALA A 17 -16.31 31.06 43.72
N CYS A 18 -15.89 30.03 44.44
CA CYS A 18 -16.37 28.66 44.24
C CYS A 18 -17.87 28.62 44.56
N PRO A 19 -18.76 28.21 43.65
CA PRO A 19 -20.16 28.01 44.01
C PRO A 19 -20.28 26.86 45.02
N PRO A 20 -21.23 26.94 45.96
CA PRO A 20 -21.33 25.99 47.07
C PRO A 20 -21.58 24.57 46.55
N ARG A 21 -20.70 23.67 46.98
CA ARG A 21 -20.83 22.22 46.86
C ARG A 21 -22.04 21.75 47.66
N SER A 22 -23.22 21.81 47.05
CA SER A 22 -24.38 20.98 47.41
C SER A 22 -24.45 19.90 46.33
N GLY A 23 -24.19 18.62 46.59
CA GLY A 23 -24.66 17.84 47.72
C GLY A 23 -25.90 17.08 47.27
N THR A 24 -25.76 16.15 46.31
CA THR A 24 -26.53 14.90 46.27
C THR A 24 -26.01 14.01 45.15
N GLU A 25 -25.74 12.77 45.53
CA GLU A 25 -25.10 11.75 44.75
C GLU A 25 -26.02 11.25 43.64
N ALA A 26 -25.56 11.35 42.41
CA ALA A 26 -25.71 10.24 41.48
C ALA A 26 -24.32 9.63 41.26
N GLN A 27 -23.67 9.20 42.34
CA GLN A 27 -22.46 8.37 42.33
C GLN A 27 -22.80 6.92 41.95
N GLY A 28 -23.77 6.74 41.06
CA GLY A 28 -24.13 5.45 40.52
C GLY A 28 -23.50 5.27 39.14
N LEU A 29 -23.11 4.04 38.81
CA LEU A 29 -22.67 3.62 37.48
C LEU A 29 -23.62 4.14 36.38
N THR A 30 -24.92 4.19 36.68
CA THR A 30 -26.00 4.71 35.85
C THR A 30 -25.92 6.21 35.55
N GLY A 31 -25.45 7.05 36.47
CA GLY A 31 -25.30 8.49 36.27
C GLY A 31 -24.10 8.83 35.38
N ILE A 32 -23.01 8.09 35.55
CA ILE A 32 -21.81 8.19 34.69
C ILE A 32 -22.15 7.69 33.28
N ALA A 33 -22.86 6.57 33.16
CA ALA A 33 -23.30 6.02 31.87
C ALA A 33 -24.17 7.01 31.09
N ARG A 34 -25.13 7.67 31.76
CA ARG A 34 -25.97 8.69 31.11
C ARG A 34 -25.15 9.90 30.64
N ARG A 35 -24.23 10.40 31.44
CA ARG A 35 -23.35 11.52 31.03
C ARG A 35 -22.44 11.14 29.87
N ALA A 36 -21.85 9.95 29.91
CA ALA A 36 -21.03 9.43 28.82
C ALA A 36 -21.86 9.31 27.53
N PHE A 37 -23.09 8.79 27.62
CA PHE A 37 -23.99 8.68 26.47
C PHE A 37 -24.37 10.04 25.88
N THR A 38 -24.68 11.04 26.71
CA THR A 38 -25.00 12.39 26.22
C THR A 38 -23.79 13.06 25.55
N LEU A 39 -22.58 12.85 26.09
CA LEU A 39 -21.34 13.32 25.47
C LEU A 39 -21.05 12.61 24.14
N LEU A 40 -21.25 11.31 24.08
CA LEU A 40 -21.15 10.50 22.86
C LEU A 40 -22.10 11.03 21.77
N HIS A 41 -23.34 11.36 22.15
CA HIS A 41 -24.36 11.86 21.24
C HIS A 41 -24.09 13.30 20.76
N ARG A 42 -23.44 14.11 21.60
CA ARG A 42 -23.02 15.49 21.30
C ARG A 42 -21.80 15.54 20.37
N TYR A 43 -20.82 14.64 20.57
CA TYR A 43 -19.61 14.54 19.75
C TYR A 43 -19.67 13.36 18.76
N ARG A 44 -20.89 12.99 18.32
CA ARG A 44 -21.14 11.79 17.51
C ARG A 44 -20.23 11.67 16.28
N ALA A 45 -19.95 12.78 15.60
CA ALA A 45 -19.12 12.80 14.40
C ALA A 45 -17.65 12.50 14.73
N ASN A 46 -17.10 13.13 15.77
CA ASN A 46 -15.71 12.92 16.19
C ASN A 46 -15.50 11.50 16.71
N VAL A 47 -16.46 10.96 17.47
CA VAL A 47 -16.44 9.57 17.95
C VAL A 47 -16.48 8.60 16.78
N LEU A 48 -17.33 8.84 15.78
CA LEU A 48 -17.40 8.03 14.56
C LEU A 48 -16.07 8.03 13.80
N LEU A 49 -15.43 9.19 13.64
CA LEU A 49 -14.14 9.30 12.96
C LEU A 49 -13.03 8.55 13.71
N VAL A 50 -13.01 8.62 15.04
CA VAL A 50 -12.06 7.86 15.87
C VAL A 50 -12.32 6.36 15.76
N CYS A 51 -13.58 5.92 15.80
CA CYS A 51 -13.95 4.51 15.60
C CYS A 51 -13.57 4.01 14.19
N LEU A 52 -13.77 4.82 13.15
CA LEU A 52 -13.37 4.51 11.78
C LEU A 52 -11.84 4.39 11.65
N ALA A 53 -11.09 5.32 12.26
CA ALA A 53 -9.64 5.26 12.29
C ALA A 53 -9.15 3.99 13.00
N ILE A 54 -9.70 3.66 14.16
CA ILE A 54 -9.38 2.43 14.90
C ILE A 54 -9.72 1.20 14.06
N ALA A 55 -10.88 1.18 13.38
CA ALA A 55 -11.27 0.07 12.51
C ALA A 55 -10.31 -0.11 11.32
N ALA A 56 -9.84 0.99 10.71
CA ALA A 56 -8.87 0.96 9.63
C ALA A 56 -7.51 0.37 10.05
N PHE A 57 -7.08 0.62 11.30
CA PHE A 57 -5.85 0.05 11.85
C PHE A 57 -6.02 -1.38 12.40
N ALA A 58 -7.18 -1.68 13.02
CA ALA A 58 -7.45 -2.95 13.68
C ALA A 58 -7.84 -4.06 12.70
N LEU A 59 -8.40 -3.70 11.53
CA LEU A 59 -8.77 -4.64 10.49
C LEU A 59 -8.00 -4.36 9.19
N PRO A 60 -6.68 -4.64 9.15
CA PRO A 60 -5.86 -4.39 7.95
C PRO A 60 -6.36 -5.18 6.71
N HIS A 61 -7.16 -6.22 6.93
CA HIS A 61 -7.79 -7.04 5.90
C HIS A 61 -9.02 -6.40 5.24
N LEU A 62 -9.58 -5.32 5.78
CA LEU A 62 -10.64 -4.54 5.13
C LEU A 62 -10.09 -3.55 4.07
N ALA A 63 -8.79 -3.26 4.10
CA ALA A 63 -8.07 -2.50 3.09
C ALA A 63 -7.14 -3.43 2.29
N GLY A 64 -7.70 -4.49 1.69
CA GLY A 64 -6.96 -5.35 0.76
C GLY A 64 -6.73 -4.62 -0.57
N ALA A 65 -5.54 -4.07 -0.77
CA ALA A 65 -5.13 -3.63 -2.10
C ALA A 65 -4.86 -4.88 -2.96
N THR A 66 -5.90 -5.38 -3.64
CA THR A 66 -5.75 -6.43 -4.65
C THR A 66 -5.16 -5.83 -5.91
N ASP A 67 -4.00 -6.32 -6.32
CA ASP A 67 -3.41 -5.99 -7.62
C ASP A 67 -4.35 -6.49 -8.72
N LEU A 68 -5.05 -5.55 -9.36
CA LEU A 68 -6.04 -5.85 -10.40
C LEU A 68 -5.39 -6.49 -11.65
N LEU A 69 -4.08 -6.32 -11.83
CA LEU A 69 -3.33 -6.86 -12.97
C LEU A 69 -2.54 -8.12 -12.60
N ALA A 70 -2.71 -8.65 -11.37
CA ALA A 70 -2.00 -9.85 -10.94
C ALA A 70 -2.30 -11.07 -11.82
N SER A 71 -3.55 -11.22 -12.29
CA SER A 71 -3.93 -12.28 -13.24
C SER A 71 -3.25 -12.10 -14.60
N GLN A 72 -3.19 -10.87 -15.10
CA GLN A 72 -2.57 -10.55 -16.38
C GLN A 72 -1.06 -10.80 -16.37
N LYS A 73 -0.42 -10.62 -15.21
CA LYS A 73 0.99 -10.98 -15.03
C LYS A 73 1.22 -12.48 -15.22
N GLN A 74 0.31 -13.31 -14.70
CA GLN A 74 0.39 -14.76 -14.87
C GLN A 74 0.13 -15.17 -16.33
N ASP A 75 -0.89 -14.60 -16.97
CA ASP A 75 -1.18 -14.87 -18.39
C ASP A 75 0.00 -14.50 -19.30
N ALA A 76 0.68 -13.38 -19.02
CA ALA A 76 1.88 -12.97 -19.74
C ALA A 76 3.04 -13.95 -19.54
N LYS A 77 3.22 -14.47 -18.32
CA LYS A 77 4.22 -15.49 -18.01
C LYS A 77 3.94 -16.79 -18.75
N ASP A 78 2.70 -17.21 -18.82
CA ASP A 78 2.31 -18.45 -19.52
C ASP A 78 2.43 -18.28 -21.05
N THR A 79 2.26 -17.05 -21.56
CA THR A 79 2.37 -16.75 -23.00
C THR A 79 3.80 -16.55 -23.46
N PHE A 80 4.70 -15.99 -22.66
CA PHE A 80 6.05 -15.63 -23.10
C PHE A 80 7.17 -16.32 -22.31
N GLY A 81 6.87 -16.94 -21.19
CA GLY A 81 7.85 -17.54 -20.30
C GLY A 81 8.29 -18.94 -20.69
N HIS A 82 8.99 -19.58 -19.77
CA HIS A 82 9.57 -20.90 -20.00
C HIS A 82 8.48 -21.98 -20.18
N GLY A 83 8.62 -22.81 -21.20
CA GLY A 83 7.64 -23.82 -21.62
C GLY A 83 6.56 -23.28 -22.56
N SER A 84 6.58 -21.99 -22.92
CA SER A 84 5.59 -21.40 -23.81
C SER A 84 5.76 -21.84 -25.28
N THR A 85 4.65 -21.82 -26.01
CA THR A 85 4.61 -21.90 -27.48
C THR A 85 5.49 -20.82 -28.15
N VAL A 86 5.62 -19.62 -27.55
CA VAL A 86 6.48 -18.56 -28.09
C VAL A 86 7.96 -18.92 -27.95
N GLU A 87 8.38 -19.46 -26.79
CA GLU A 87 9.74 -19.96 -26.59
C GLU A 87 10.06 -21.08 -27.57
N TRP A 88 9.14 -22.03 -27.74
CA TRP A 88 9.26 -23.11 -28.73
C TRP A 88 9.39 -22.57 -30.16
N GLY A 89 8.60 -21.56 -30.52
CA GLY A 89 8.66 -20.91 -31.83
C GLY A 89 9.99 -20.23 -32.09
N LEU A 90 10.56 -19.55 -31.09
CA LEU A 90 11.89 -18.95 -31.18
C LEU A 90 12.98 -20.01 -31.42
N TYR A 91 12.92 -21.16 -30.73
CA TYR A 91 13.87 -22.24 -30.94
C TYR A 91 13.80 -22.82 -32.36
N ILE A 92 12.60 -23.05 -32.89
CA ILE A 92 12.44 -23.53 -34.27
C ILE A 92 12.92 -22.49 -35.28
N GLY A 93 12.56 -21.22 -35.06
CA GLY A 93 13.01 -20.12 -35.92
C GLY A 93 14.53 -20.07 -36.02
N GLU A 94 15.22 -20.17 -34.87
CA GLU A 94 16.68 -20.15 -34.80
C GLU A 94 17.32 -21.35 -35.50
N VAL A 95 16.74 -22.54 -35.39
CA VAL A 95 17.21 -23.73 -36.12
C VAL A 95 17.16 -23.48 -37.62
N ILE A 96 16.03 -22.99 -38.14
CA ILE A 96 15.84 -22.73 -39.57
C ILE A 96 16.83 -21.65 -40.04
N LEU A 97 16.96 -20.55 -39.28
CA LEU A 97 17.85 -19.44 -39.60
C LEU A 97 19.33 -19.88 -39.58
N SER A 98 19.72 -20.67 -38.57
CA SER A 98 21.07 -21.19 -38.44
C SER A 98 21.43 -22.15 -39.57
N VAL A 99 20.51 -23.01 -39.99
CA VAL A 99 20.71 -23.91 -41.14
C VAL A 99 20.82 -23.10 -42.44
N ALA A 100 19.93 -22.13 -42.67
CA ALA A 100 20.00 -21.27 -43.86
C ALA A 100 21.32 -20.48 -43.91
N ALA A 101 21.75 -19.92 -42.79
CA ALA A 101 23.01 -19.20 -42.66
C ALA A 101 24.22 -20.14 -42.85
N TYR A 102 24.17 -21.36 -42.30
CA TYR A 102 25.22 -22.37 -42.50
C TYR A 102 25.38 -22.74 -43.98
N ILE A 103 24.29 -22.88 -44.74
CA ILE A 103 24.37 -23.18 -46.17
C ILE A 103 25.17 -22.11 -46.92
N LYS A 104 24.98 -20.83 -46.55
CA LYS A 104 25.64 -19.70 -47.21
C LYS A 104 27.08 -19.50 -46.76
N VAL A 105 27.35 -19.60 -45.46
CA VAL A 105 28.65 -19.23 -44.86
C VAL A 105 29.58 -20.45 -44.70
N ARG A 106 29.03 -21.67 -44.66
CA ARG A 106 29.76 -22.93 -44.44
C ARG A 106 30.58 -22.96 -43.14
N ASN A 107 30.21 -22.15 -42.15
CA ASN A 107 30.85 -22.10 -40.85
C ASN A 107 30.00 -22.82 -39.79
N PRO A 108 30.45 -23.97 -39.24
CA PRO A 108 29.68 -24.74 -38.26
C PRO A 108 29.49 -24.00 -36.92
N MET A 109 30.29 -22.97 -36.63
CA MET A 109 30.09 -22.12 -35.45
C MET A 109 28.72 -21.44 -35.42
N ILE A 110 28.04 -21.28 -36.55
CA ILE A 110 26.70 -20.67 -36.58
C ILE A 110 25.67 -21.59 -35.90
N LEU A 111 25.76 -22.91 -36.11
CA LEU A 111 24.85 -23.88 -35.49
C LEU A 111 25.10 -24.02 -33.99
N VAL A 112 26.38 -24.07 -33.61
CA VAL A 112 26.82 -24.22 -32.21
C VAL A 112 26.72 -22.91 -31.45
N GLY A 113 26.82 -21.76 -32.12
CA GLY A 113 26.71 -20.44 -31.52
C GLY A 113 25.27 -19.98 -31.36
N GLY A 114 24.37 -20.29 -32.30
CA GLY A 114 23.00 -19.79 -32.28
C GLY A 114 22.10 -20.48 -31.25
N ILE A 115 21.91 -21.79 -31.40
CA ILE A 115 20.94 -22.57 -30.63
C ILE A 115 21.21 -22.53 -29.11
N PRO A 116 22.40 -22.94 -28.60
CA PRO A 116 22.62 -22.94 -27.15
C PRO A 116 22.69 -21.54 -26.56
N PHE A 117 23.15 -20.54 -27.32
CA PHE A 117 23.13 -19.14 -26.88
C PHE A 117 21.70 -18.64 -26.68
N LEU A 118 20.79 -18.93 -27.62
CA LEU A 118 19.39 -18.54 -27.50
C LEU A 118 18.72 -19.23 -26.30
N ILE A 119 19.03 -20.51 -26.06
CA ILE A 119 18.54 -21.23 -24.87
C ILE A 119 19.02 -20.56 -23.58
N VAL A 120 20.31 -20.22 -23.47
CA VAL A 120 20.84 -19.57 -22.27
C VAL A 120 20.21 -18.19 -22.06
N ILE A 121 20.07 -17.39 -23.11
CA ILE A 121 19.45 -16.06 -23.01
C ILE A 121 18.00 -16.17 -22.56
N THR A 122 17.19 -17.02 -23.20
CA THR A 122 15.77 -17.19 -22.85
C THR A 122 15.61 -17.63 -21.40
N LYS A 123 16.42 -18.61 -20.95
CA LYS A 123 16.44 -19.05 -19.55
C LYS A 123 16.79 -17.93 -18.57
N VAL A 124 17.83 -17.14 -18.85
CA VAL A 124 18.25 -16.03 -17.98
C VAL A 124 17.20 -14.92 -17.97
N PHE A 125 16.65 -14.57 -19.13
CA PHE A 125 15.65 -13.52 -19.26
C PHE A 125 14.35 -13.87 -18.54
N PHE A 126 13.87 -15.12 -18.68
CA PHE A 126 12.68 -15.59 -17.97
C PHE A 126 12.91 -15.74 -16.48
N SER A 127 14.12 -16.11 -16.05
CA SER A 127 14.48 -16.11 -14.63
C SER A 127 14.49 -14.70 -14.01
N LEU A 128 14.79 -13.66 -14.80
CA LEU A 128 14.74 -12.27 -14.34
C LEU A 128 13.31 -11.70 -14.32
N ALA A 129 12.46 -12.15 -15.25
CA ALA A 129 11.06 -11.69 -15.35
C ALA A 129 10.17 -12.24 -14.22
N GLY A 130 10.58 -13.36 -13.58
CA GLY A 130 9.94 -13.95 -12.41
C GLY A 130 9.10 -15.18 -12.71
#